data_AF-A0A928ZN91-F1
#
_entry.id   AF-A0A928ZN91-F1
#
_cell.length_a   1.000
_cell.length_b   1.000
_cell.length_c   1.000
_cell.angle_alpha   90.00
_cell.angle_beta   90.00
_cell.angle_gamma   90.00
#
_symmetry.space_group_name_H-M   'P 1'
#
loop_
_entity.id
_entity.type
_entity.pdbx_description
1 polymer ?
#
loop_
_entity_poly.entity_id
_entity_poly.type
_entity_poly.pdbx_seq_one_letter_code
_entity_poly.pdbx_strand_id
1 'polypeptide(L)'
;MKLFPTPPTKSFERLHITDGLLITPEHWESSHAYHRRRQNFQFQSLYQPGIVCGLGVSILSTPPDEIAARDRDGRWVEIKPGIAFDAAGNPIVLTEPFSYQIKSIPSAEQKTVLIYLVANYVDPDNLNYPPDQETLTETFRIREKTTIEDSDVELCRIVLTEKVSGSVPSLSLTTHFHQPDPNTLDHRYRLAVRPRPHKTLRAAHITNDSPKDQAVCKGLNHLLQSTDALYPTLQSEEIQSLPLEHLTKEEAKEELTAYSLVVCPYAYIDSLAQAAGTLRQYLNAGGVLCFCMDVLETNLKDLHAIRQELFAALSELEADSKETQKTALLSEIDAIDREISLTIQTDQKGIFNLAAQTNFSIEGTGELGNSHPLLTQPFLFSNPPTVQQQPSYVFCWGGIVLIISDLINAWQLDPQLFLPRPNIRSTQEWGINLYHFAWQRRHLAALQRPLAHPPNDYQSAHKNTHIMPRRTDERS
;
A
#
# COMPACT_ATOMS: atom_id res chain seq x y z
N MET A 1 1.22 3.24 -5.43
CA MET A 1 2.56 2.94 -4.87
C MET A 1 3.03 1.63 -5.50
N LYS A 2 4.27 1.54 -6.00
CA LYS A 2 4.75 0.32 -6.69
C LYS A 2 5.13 -0.74 -5.64
N LEU A 3 4.67 -1.98 -5.84
CA LEU A 3 5.16 -3.13 -5.07
C LEU A 3 6.53 -3.54 -5.64
N PHE A 4 7.52 -3.68 -4.78
CA PHE A 4 8.85 -4.14 -5.18
C PHE A 4 8.90 -5.66 -5.20
N PRO A 5 9.63 -6.27 -6.14
CA PRO A 5 9.68 -7.72 -6.28
C PRO A 5 10.24 -8.39 -5.00
N THR A 6 9.64 -9.51 -4.62
CA THR A 6 10.19 -10.37 -3.57
C THR A 6 11.45 -11.09 -4.07
N PRO A 7 12.41 -11.39 -3.19
CA PRO A 7 13.58 -12.14 -3.59
C PRO A 7 13.19 -13.52 -4.11
N PRO A 8 13.93 -14.08 -5.08
CA PRO A 8 13.63 -15.40 -5.64
C PRO A 8 13.77 -16.49 -4.56
N THR A 9 12.95 -17.52 -4.64
CA THR A 9 12.98 -18.68 -3.73
C THR A 9 14.02 -19.74 -4.12
N LYS A 10 14.82 -19.50 -5.18
CA LYS A 10 15.86 -20.40 -5.64
C LYS A 10 16.98 -20.52 -4.60
N SER A 11 17.41 -21.75 -4.30
CA SER A 11 18.54 -22.00 -3.40
C SER A 11 19.84 -21.41 -3.95
N PHE A 12 20.70 -20.94 -3.03
CA PHE A 12 22.03 -20.46 -3.39
C PHE A 12 23.00 -21.63 -3.58
N GLU A 13 23.81 -21.56 -4.62
CA GLU A 13 24.92 -22.47 -4.88
C GLU A 13 26.23 -21.82 -4.42
N ARG A 14 27.02 -22.54 -3.64
CA ARG A 14 28.30 -22.07 -3.09
C ARG A 14 29.42 -22.99 -3.56
N LEU A 15 30.56 -22.40 -3.90
CA LEU A 15 31.78 -23.16 -4.21
C LEU A 15 32.16 -24.08 -3.04
N HIS A 16 32.31 -25.36 -3.33
CA HIS A 16 32.78 -26.35 -2.36
C HIS A 16 34.31 -26.40 -2.40
N ILE A 17 34.95 -25.95 -1.32
CA ILE A 17 36.41 -25.90 -1.21
C ILE A 17 36.92 -27.27 -0.74
N THR A 18 37.79 -27.88 -1.53
CA THR A 18 38.42 -29.18 -1.26
C THR A 18 39.93 -29.08 -1.42
N ASP A 19 40.67 -29.98 -0.78
CA ASP A 19 42.13 -30.02 -0.95
C ASP A 19 42.51 -30.35 -2.40
N GLY A 20 43.52 -29.66 -2.91
CA GLY A 20 43.91 -29.73 -4.32
C GLY A 20 43.01 -28.96 -5.30
N LEU A 21 42.00 -28.21 -4.84
CA LEU A 21 41.20 -27.34 -5.70
C LEU A 21 42.07 -26.23 -6.30
N LEU A 22 42.18 -26.19 -7.63
CA LEU A 22 42.82 -25.10 -8.35
C LEU A 22 41.93 -23.85 -8.30
N ILE A 23 42.47 -22.75 -7.78
CA ILE A 23 41.77 -21.47 -7.74
C ILE A 23 41.94 -20.77 -9.09
N THR A 24 40.85 -20.71 -9.86
CA THR A 24 40.80 -20.03 -11.17
C THR A 24 39.99 -18.72 -11.04
N PRO A 25 40.06 -17.80 -12.02
CA PRO A 25 39.22 -16.62 -12.04
C PRO A 25 37.73 -16.94 -11.93
N GLU A 26 37.25 -18.00 -12.57
CA GLU A 26 35.85 -18.43 -12.52
C GLU A 26 35.44 -18.89 -11.11
N HIS A 27 36.35 -19.53 -10.36
CA HIS A 27 36.10 -19.91 -8.97
C HIS A 27 36.02 -18.68 -8.05
N TRP A 28 36.88 -17.68 -8.27
CA TRP A 28 36.80 -16.40 -7.55
C TRP A 28 35.51 -15.65 -7.87
N GLU A 29 35.17 -15.53 -9.15
CA GLU A 29 33.96 -14.86 -9.60
C GLU A 29 32.71 -15.55 -9.02
N SER A 30 32.66 -16.89 -9.05
CA SER A 30 31.58 -17.67 -8.45
C SER A 30 31.44 -17.40 -6.94
N SER A 31 32.56 -17.37 -6.20
CA SER A 31 32.57 -17.05 -4.77
C SER A 31 32.07 -15.63 -4.48
N HIS A 32 32.58 -14.63 -5.21
CA HIS A 32 32.16 -13.23 -5.04
C HIS A 32 30.70 -13.01 -5.46
N ALA A 33 30.25 -13.63 -6.55
CA ALA A 33 28.86 -13.60 -6.99
C ALA A 33 27.93 -14.20 -5.92
N TYR A 34 28.32 -15.30 -5.26
CA TYR A 34 27.56 -15.85 -4.14
C TYR A 34 27.40 -14.83 -3.00
N HIS A 35 28.49 -14.14 -2.61
CA HIS A 35 28.45 -13.11 -1.57
C HIS A 35 27.58 -11.91 -1.97
N ARG A 36 27.72 -11.38 -3.19
CA ARG A 36 26.86 -10.32 -3.75
C ARG A 36 25.38 -10.73 -3.71
N ARG A 37 25.04 -11.90 -4.25
CA ARG A 37 23.66 -12.40 -4.27
C ARG A 37 23.08 -12.55 -2.87
N ARG A 38 23.86 -13.02 -1.89
CA ARG A 38 23.41 -13.16 -0.51
C ARG A 38 23.15 -11.81 0.16
N GLN A 39 24.01 -10.82 -0.07
CA GLN A 39 23.82 -9.45 0.41
C GLN A 39 22.57 -8.82 -0.20
N ASN A 40 22.41 -8.92 -1.53
CA ASN A 40 21.26 -8.43 -2.25
C ASN A 40 19.96 -9.10 -1.77
N PHE A 41 19.98 -10.42 -1.57
CA PHE A 41 18.85 -11.16 -1.00
C PHE A 41 18.46 -10.64 0.39
N GLN A 42 19.45 -10.40 1.27
CA GLN A 42 19.19 -9.86 2.60
C GLN A 42 18.58 -8.45 2.52
N PHE A 43 19.12 -7.58 1.67
CA PHE A 43 18.58 -6.24 1.45
C PHE A 43 17.14 -6.30 0.95
N GLN A 44 16.89 -7.04 -0.14
CA GLN A 44 15.55 -7.23 -0.70
C GLN A 44 14.59 -7.84 0.31
N SER A 45 15.05 -8.73 1.20
CA SER A 45 14.16 -9.32 2.21
C SER A 45 13.68 -8.31 3.24
N LEU A 46 14.47 -7.28 3.53
CA LEU A 46 14.27 -6.40 4.69
C LEU A 46 13.93 -4.95 4.32
N TYR A 47 14.29 -4.49 3.13
CA TYR A 47 14.23 -3.08 2.74
C TYR A 47 13.58 -2.88 1.37
N GLN A 48 13.00 -1.70 1.18
CA GLN A 48 12.63 -1.16 -0.13
C GLN A 48 13.77 -0.31 -0.68
N PRO A 49 13.93 -0.25 -2.01
CA PRO A 49 14.94 0.61 -2.64
C PRO A 49 14.64 2.09 -2.41
N GLY A 50 15.67 2.90 -2.63
CA GLY A 50 15.57 4.34 -2.47
C GLY A 50 16.89 4.98 -2.07
N ILE A 51 16.79 6.24 -1.67
CA ILE A 51 17.90 7.10 -1.26
C ILE A 51 18.12 6.92 0.24
N VAL A 52 19.37 6.66 0.63
CA VAL A 52 19.79 6.61 2.04
C VAL A 52 20.10 8.01 2.52
N CYS A 53 20.90 8.76 1.76
CA CYS A 53 21.27 10.14 2.06
C CYS A 53 21.75 10.87 0.80
N GLY A 54 21.73 12.21 0.83
CA GLY A 54 22.29 13.03 -0.24
C GLY A 54 21.48 12.97 -1.54
N LEU A 55 22.16 12.92 -2.69
CA LEU A 55 21.57 12.79 -4.04
C LEU A 55 20.51 13.87 -4.38
N GLY A 56 20.65 15.06 -3.78
CA GLY A 56 19.80 16.20 -4.10
C GLY A 56 20.16 16.76 -5.47
N VAL A 57 19.17 17.23 -6.23
CA VAL A 57 19.38 17.84 -7.55
C VAL A 57 19.14 19.35 -7.43
N SER A 58 20.06 20.15 -7.95
CA SER A 58 19.95 21.62 -7.99
C SER A 58 20.20 22.15 -9.39
N ILE A 59 19.58 23.27 -9.73
CA ILE A 59 19.82 23.93 -11.02
C ILE A 59 21.20 24.60 -10.97
N LEU A 60 22.00 24.38 -12.01
CA LEU A 60 23.27 25.09 -12.21
C LEU A 60 23.00 26.39 -12.94
N SER A 61 23.03 27.50 -12.21
CA SER A 61 22.88 28.85 -12.77
C SER A 61 24.02 29.22 -13.72
N THR A 62 25.20 28.64 -13.49
CA THR A 62 26.38 28.79 -14.35
C THR A 62 26.88 27.39 -14.72
N PRO A 63 26.71 26.95 -15.97
CA PRO A 63 27.26 25.67 -16.41
C PRO A 63 28.80 25.72 -16.35
N PRO A 64 29.49 24.58 -16.07
CA PRO A 64 30.94 24.47 -16.09
C PRO A 64 31.62 25.22 -17.26
N ASP A 65 32.78 25.83 -17.01
CA ASP A 65 33.49 26.66 -17.99
C ASP A 65 33.88 25.91 -19.27
N GLU A 66 34.01 24.58 -19.16
CA GLU A 66 34.30 23.64 -20.25
C GLU A 66 33.15 23.48 -21.26
N ILE A 67 31.95 23.97 -20.93
CA ILE A 67 30.75 23.84 -21.77
C ILE A 67 30.65 25.03 -22.72
N ALA A 68 30.56 24.72 -24.02
CA ALA A 68 30.42 25.71 -25.08
C ALA A 68 29.18 26.60 -24.86
N ALA A 69 29.29 27.89 -25.20
CA ALA A 69 28.23 28.88 -24.98
C ALA A 69 26.87 28.46 -25.58
N ARG A 70 26.87 27.70 -26.67
CA ARG A 70 25.66 27.17 -27.34
C ARG A 70 24.87 26.15 -26.51
N ASP A 71 25.54 25.50 -25.57
CA ASP A 71 24.97 24.45 -24.72
C ASP A 71 24.54 25.00 -23.34
N ARG A 72 24.64 26.33 -23.13
CA ARG A 72 24.23 27.05 -21.91
C ARG A 72 22.77 27.48 -21.99
N ASP A 73 21.88 26.52 -22.15
CA ASP A 73 20.44 26.72 -22.37
C ASP A 73 19.60 26.75 -21.07
N GLY A 74 20.25 26.76 -19.91
CA GLY A 74 19.58 26.79 -18.61
C GLY A 74 18.93 25.46 -18.21
N ARG A 75 19.35 24.34 -18.82
CA ARG A 75 18.88 22.98 -18.49
C ARG A 75 19.93 22.12 -17.78
N TRP A 76 20.97 22.74 -17.25
CA TRP A 76 22.00 22.07 -16.47
C TRP A 76 21.59 21.92 -15.02
N VAL A 77 21.80 20.73 -14.50
CA VAL A 77 21.58 20.38 -13.10
C VAL A 77 22.83 19.78 -12.50
N GLU A 78 22.99 19.96 -11.20
CA GLU A 78 24.00 19.32 -10.38
C GLU A 78 23.32 18.32 -9.45
N ILE A 79 23.83 17.09 -9.44
CA ILE A 79 23.47 16.07 -8.46
C ILE A 79 24.53 16.07 -7.36
N LYS A 80 24.10 16.27 -6.13
CA LYS A 80 24.98 16.28 -4.95
C LYS A 80 25.38 14.86 -4.53
N PRO A 81 26.55 14.68 -3.91
CA PRO A 81 26.98 13.40 -3.36
C PRO A 81 25.90 12.73 -2.49
N GLY A 82 25.92 11.40 -2.47
CA GLY A 82 24.98 10.61 -1.69
C GLY A 82 24.98 9.13 -2.05
N ILE A 83 24.08 8.40 -1.38
CA ILE A 83 24.00 6.95 -1.43
C ILE A 83 22.54 6.54 -1.66
N ALA A 84 22.33 5.57 -2.55
CA ALA A 84 21.06 4.91 -2.78
C ALA A 84 21.23 3.40 -2.98
N PHE A 85 20.12 2.68 -2.96
CA PHE A 85 20.02 1.28 -3.36
C PHE A 85 18.92 1.12 -4.40
N ASP A 86 19.19 0.36 -5.46
CA ASP A 86 18.18 -0.05 -6.44
C ASP A 86 17.30 -1.20 -5.92
N ALA A 87 16.27 -1.60 -6.68
CA ALA A 87 15.36 -2.68 -6.26
C ALA A 87 16.05 -4.05 -6.13
N ALA A 88 17.20 -4.23 -6.75
CA ALA A 88 18.00 -5.44 -6.62
C ALA A 88 18.91 -5.41 -5.37
N GLY A 89 19.02 -4.27 -4.69
CA GLY A 89 19.90 -4.09 -3.53
C GLY A 89 21.34 -3.72 -3.91
N ASN A 90 21.59 -3.29 -5.15
CA ASN A 90 22.89 -2.81 -5.55
C ASN A 90 23.10 -1.37 -5.05
N PRO A 91 24.27 -1.04 -4.49
CA PRO A 91 24.57 0.30 -4.01
C PRO A 91 24.86 1.26 -5.16
N ILE A 92 24.33 2.47 -5.08
CA ILE A 92 24.65 3.59 -5.96
C ILE A 92 25.32 4.65 -5.09
N VAL A 93 26.62 4.86 -5.30
CA VAL A 93 27.43 5.78 -4.50
C VAL A 93 27.96 6.89 -5.38
N LEU A 94 27.52 8.12 -5.12
CA LEU A 94 28.06 9.33 -5.74
C LEU A 94 28.90 10.07 -4.70
N THR A 95 30.22 10.13 -4.90
CA THR A 95 31.16 10.75 -3.95
C THR A 95 31.40 12.23 -4.20
N GLU A 96 31.27 12.68 -5.46
CA GLU A 96 31.52 14.06 -5.89
C GLU A 96 30.30 14.64 -6.63
N PRO A 97 30.11 15.96 -6.68
CA PRO A 97 29.03 16.56 -7.46
C PRO A 97 29.09 16.14 -8.93
N PHE A 98 27.94 15.81 -9.51
CA PHE A 98 27.83 15.38 -10.91
C PHE A 98 26.96 16.35 -11.70
N SER A 99 27.50 16.91 -12.77
CA SER A 99 26.75 17.81 -13.67
C SER A 99 26.05 17.01 -14.77
N TYR A 100 24.78 17.30 -15.01
CA TYR A 100 23.98 16.64 -16.05
C TYR A 100 23.14 17.68 -16.82
N GLN A 101 23.10 17.55 -18.15
CA GLN A 101 22.25 18.37 -19.01
C GLN A 101 20.96 17.63 -19.31
N ILE A 102 19.80 18.24 -19.03
CA ILE A 102 18.52 17.72 -19.48
C ILE A 102 18.41 17.91 -21.00
N LYS A 103 18.31 16.81 -21.74
CA LYS A 103 18.33 16.79 -23.21
C LYS A 103 16.94 16.83 -23.80
N SER A 104 15.96 16.28 -23.09
CA SER A 104 14.55 16.20 -23.53
C SER A 104 13.97 17.56 -23.88
N ILE A 105 13.18 17.60 -24.96
CA ILE A 105 12.48 18.78 -25.47
C ILE A 105 11.05 18.35 -25.83
N PRO A 106 10.00 19.08 -25.39
CA PRO A 106 8.63 18.87 -25.87
C PRO A 106 8.56 18.95 -27.40
N SER A 107 7.72 18.13 -28.04
CA SER A 107 7.51 18.20 -29.48
C SER A 107 6.29 19.07 -29.81
N ALA A 108 6.17 19.50 -31.08
CA ALA A 108 5.02 20.27 -31.54
C ALA A 108 3.67 19.52 -31.34
N GLU A 109 3.69 18.19 -31.39
CA GLU A 109 2.54 17.33 -31.13
C GLU A 109 2.30 17.11 -29.63
N GLN A 110 3.38 17.02 -28.85
CA GLN A 110 3.35 16.79 -27.41
C GLN A 110 3.93 17.99 -26.65
N LYS A 111 3.06 18.99 -26.42
CA LYS A 111 3.38 20.26 -25.73
C LYS A 111 3.89 20.11 -24.30
N THR A 112 3.76 18.93 -23.71
CA THR A 112 4.17 18.64 -22.34
C THR A 112 4.76 17.24 -22.23
N VAL A 113 5.97 17.15 -21.67
CA VAL A 113 6.63 15.86 -21.42
C VAL A 113 7.05 15.76 -19.97
N LEU A 114 6.68 14.65 -19.33
CA LEU A 114 7.18 14.30 -18.00
C LEU A 114 8.47 13.50 -18.16
N ILE A 115 9.53 13.97 -17.52
CA ILE A 115 10.82 13.28 -17.47
C ILE A 115 11.19 12.96 -16.03
N TYR A 116 11.92 11.87 -15.88
CA TYR A 116 12.49 11.39 -14.62
C TYR A 116 14.00 11.42 -14.75
N LEU A 117 14.67 12.09 -13.81
CA LEU A 117 16.10 11.97 -13.65
C LEU A 117 16.37 10.82 -12.68
N VAL A 118 17.02 9.78 -13.17
CA VAL A 118 17.25 8.53 -12.43
C VAL A 118 18.74 8.22 -12.31
N ALA A 119 19.09 7.54 -11.23
CA ALA A 119 20.38 6.89 -11.06
C ALA A 119 20.24 5.37 -11.16
N ASN A 120 21.22 4.71 -11.80
CA ASN A 120 21.28 3.27 -11.99
C ASN A 120 22.64 2.72 -11.61
N TYR A 121 22.66 1.60 -10.91
CA TYR A 121 23.89 0.81 -10.73
C TYR A 121 24.37 0.25 -12.08
N VAL A 122 25.68 0.18 -12.25
CA VAL A 122 26.32 -0.50 -13.38
C VAL A 122 27.37 -1.43 -12.82
N ASP A 123 27.17 -2.73 -13.07
CA ASP A 123 28.16 -3.74 -12.71
C ASP A 123 29.46 -3.46 -13.50
N PRO A 124 30.59 -3.23 -12.80
CA PRO A 124 31.86 -2.97 -13.46
C PRO A 124 32.24 -4.08 -14.45
N ASP A 125 31.88 -5.33 -14.18
CA ASP A 125 32.20 -6.48 -15.05
C ASP A 125 31.65 -6.31 -16.49
N ASN A 126 30.65 -5.44 -16.69
CA ASN A 126 30.07 -5.12 -18.00
C ASN A 126 30.73 -3.93 -18.72
N LEU A 127 31.81 -3.37 -18.17
CA LEU A 127 32.52 -2.21 -18.73
C LEU A 127 33.84 -2.62 -19.34
N ASN A 128 34.21 -1.95 -20.43
CA ASN A 128 35.51 -2.14 -21.07
C ASN A 128 36.57 -1.38 -20.26
N TYR A 129 37.44 -2.11 -19.57
CA TYR A 129 38.59 -1.54 -18.87
C TYR A 129 39.88 -1.68 -19.67
N PRO A 130 40.84 -0.77 -19.49
CA PRO A 130 42.21 -0.98 -19.96
C PRO A 130 42.78 -2.28 -19.35
N PRO A 131 43.62 -3.01 -20.09
CA PRO A 131 44.14 -4.31 -19.66
C PRO A 131 44.99 -4.25 -18.37
N ASP A 132 45.52 -3.09 -18.00
CA ASP A 132 46.42 -2.91 -16.85
C ASP A 132 45.69 -2.48 -15.56
N GLN A 133 44.35 -2.45 -15.56
CA GLN A 133 43.59 -2.00 -14.41
C GLN A 133 43.37 -3.13 -13.39
N GLU A 134 44.10 -3.09 -12.28
CA GLU A 134 44.02 -4.11 -11.21
C GLU A 134 42.79 -3.98 -10.29
N THR A 135 42.18 -2.79 -10.21
CA THR A 135 41.05 -2.51 -9.32
C THR A 135 39.85 -2.00 -10.09
N LEU A 136 38.70 -2.63 -9.86
CA LEU A 136 37.41 -2.21 -10.41
C LEU A 136 36.63 -1.43 -9.35
N THR A 137 36.24 -0.21 -9.69
CA THR A 137 35.37 0.62 -8.85
C THR A 137 33.92 0.45 -9.32
N GLU A 138 33.02 0.17 -8.39
CA GLU A 138 31.59 0.19 -8.67
C GLU A 138 31.16 1.55 -9.23
N THR A 139 30.29 1.54 -10.24
CA THR A 139 29.90 2.77 -10.91
C THR A 139 28.39 2.83 -11.13
N PHE A 140 27.94 3.99 -11.59
CA PHE A 140 26.55 4.28 -11.81
C PHE A 140 26.38 5.08 -13.09
N ARG A 141 25.13 5.20 -13.54
CA ARG A 141 24.74 6.08 -14.65
C ARG A 141 23.61 6.97 -14.19
N ILE A 142 23.71 8.25 -14.55
CA ILE A 142 22.61 9.20 -14.46
C ILE A 142 21.97 9.32 -15.84
N ARG A 143 20.65 9.19 -15.92
CA ARG A 143 19.90 9.25 -17.17
C ARG A 143 18.59 9.98 -16.98
N GLU A 144 18.12 10.62 -18.03
CA GLU A 144 16.72 11.00 -18.16
C GLU A 144 15.92 9.86 -18.77
N LYS A 145 14.71 9.62 -18.27
CA LYS A 145 13.76 8.66 -18.82
C LYS A 145 12.35 9.24 -18.82
N THR A 146 11.48 8.71 -19.67
CA THR A 146 10.03 9.00 -19.66
C THR A 146 9.24 7.95 -18.89
N THR A 147 9.89 6.84 -18.51
CA THR A 147 9.32 5.74 -17.71
C THR A 147 10.37 5.22 -16.72
N ILE A 148 9.92 4.68 -15.59
CA ILE A 148 10.78 4.18 -14.50
C ILE A 148 10.75 2.65 -14.47
N GLU A 149 11.93 2.05 -14.44
CA GLU A 149 12.18 0.61 -14.28
C GLU A 149 12.54 0.26 -12.82
N ASP A 150 12.60 -1.03 -12.48
CA ASP A 150 12.93 -1.47 -11.10
C ASP A 150 14.37 -1.12 -10.69
N SER A 151 15.30 -1.08 -11.63
CA SER A 151 16.70 -0.70 -11.39
C SER A 151 16.91 0.80 -11.20
N ASP A 152 15.87 1.62 -11.39
CA ASP A 152 15.96 3.07 -11.35
C ASP A 152 15.72 3.61 -9.94
N VAL A 153 16.61 4.47 -9.48
CA VAL A 153 16.37 5.33 -8.31
C VAL A 153 16.02 6.73 -8.79
N GLU A 154 14.77 7.15 -8.60
CA GLU A 154 14.29 8.50 -8.96
C GLU A 154 14.94 9.58 -8.08
N LEU A 155 15.64 10.52 -8.72
CA LEU A 155 16.27 11.66 -8.05
C LEU A 155 15.35 12.90 -8.04
N CYS A 156 14.66 13.12 -9.15
CA CYS A 156 13.59 14.09 -9.31
C CYS A 156 12.83 13.82 -10.61
N ARG A 157 11.65 14.44 -10.74
CA ARG A 157 10.93 14.53 -12.02
C ARG A 157 10.76 15.98 -12.44
N ILE A 158 10.54 16.20 -13.73
CA ILE A 158 10.35 17.53 -14.30
C ILE A 158 9.22 17.43 -15.34
N VAL A 159 8.22 18.29 -15.21
CA VAL A 159 7.21 18.47 -16.26
C VAL A 159 7.71 19.58 -17.17
N LEU A 160 8.21 19.23 -18.35
CA LEU A 160 8.71 20.20 -19.33
C LEU A 160 7.57 20.71 -20.21
N THR A 161 7.49 22.03 -20.37
CA THR A 161 6.53 22.71 -21.26
C THR A 161 7.24 23.77 -22.08
N GLU A 162 6.79 23.98 -23.32
CA GLU A 162 7.28 25.10 -24.12
C GLU A 162 6.93 26.44 -23.45
N LYS A 163 7.88 27.38 -23.41
CA LYS A 163 7.64 28.72 -22.85
C LYS A 163 6.79 29.59 -23.78
N VAL A 164 7.08 29.55 -25.08
CA VAL A 164 6.42 30.27 -26.19
C VAL A 164 6.77 29.52 -27.49
N SER A 165 5.82 29.40 -28.44
CA SER A 165 5.90 28.63 -29.69
C SER A 165 7.32 28.36 -30.20
N GLY A 166 7.85 27.16 -29.93
CA GLY A 166 9.13 26.68 -30.46
C GLY A 166 10.40 27.09 -29.72
N SER A 167 10.31 27.70 -28.52
CA SER A 167 11.49 27.97 -27.67
C SER A 167 11.85 26.80 -26.77
N VAL A 168 13.16 26.53 -26.62
CA VAL A 168 13.69 25.48 -25.73
C VAL A 168 13.31 25.80 -24.28
N PRO A 169 12.76 24.83 -23.52
CA PRO A 169 12.42 25.06 -22.11
C PRO A 169 13.67 25.34 -21.29
N SER A 170 13.61 26.29 -20.37
CA SER A 170 14.67 26.53 -19.38
C SER A 170 14.17 26.17 -18.00
N LEU A 171 15.03 25.60 -17.15
CA LEU A 171 14.64 25.25 -15.78
C LEU A 171 14.64 26.49 -14.89
N SER A 172 13.74 26.51 -13.92
CA SER A 172 13.68 27.55 -12.88
C SER A 172 13.48 26.96 -11.49
N LEU A 173 13.90 27.72 -10.48
CA LEU A 173 13.63 27.37 -9.09
C LEU A 173 12.11 27.45 -8.83
N THR A 174 11.59 26.44 -8.13
CA THR A 174 10.20 26.48 -7.66
C THR A 174 10.10 27.32 -6.39
N THR A 175 9.03 28.11 -6.29
CA THR A 175 8.58 28.71 -5.02
C THR A 175 7.48 27.86 -4.37
N HIS A 176 6.93 26.88 -5.09
CA HIS A 176 5.81 26.04 -4.69
C HIS A 176 6.28 24.58 -4.51
N PHE A 177 6.99 24.28 -3.42
CA PHE A 177 7.60 22.95 -3.21
C PHE A 177 6.60 21.79 -3.14
N HIS A 178 5.37 22.05 -2.70
CA HIS A 178 4.31 21.03 -2.61
C HIS A 178 3.51 20.88 -3.90
N GLN A 179 3.61 21.84 -4.82
CA GLN A 179 2.96 21.84 -6.14
C GLN A 179 3.89 22.51 -7.16
N PRO A 180 5.00 21.86 -7.55
CA PRO A 180 5.99 22.47 -8.41
C PRO A 180 5.41 22.84 -9.77
N ASP A 181 5.70 24.05 -10.23
CA ASP A 181 5.28 24.55 -11.54
C ASP A 181 6.00 23.78 -12.68
N PRO A 182 5.46 23.78 -13.91
CA PRO A 182 6.19 23.29 -15.07
C PRO A 182 7.58 23.92 -15.21
N ASN A 183 8.52 23.16 -15.77
CA ASN A 183 9.93 23.50 -15.90
C ASN A 183 10.67 23.74 -14.57
N THR A 184 10.18 23.17 -13.47
CA THR A 184 10.86 23.17 -12.17
C THR A 184 11.18 21.75 -11.69
N LEU A 185 12.16 21.62 -10.80
CA LEU A 185 12.53 20.34 -10.21
C LEU A 185 11.48 19.89 -9.19
N ASP A 186 10.91 18.70 -9.36
CA ASP A 186 9.98 18.09 -8.41
C ASP A 186 10.68 16.95 -7.65
N HIS A 187 10.91 17.18 -6.35
CA HIS A 187 11.57 16.24 -5.45
C HIS A 187 10.61 15.43 -4.57
N ARG A 188 9.29 15.65 -4.67
CA ARG A 188 8.30 15.07 -3.74
C ARG A 188 8.25 13.55 -3.77
N TYR A 189 8.71 12.95 -4.86
CA TYR A 189 8.61 11.51 -5.12
C TYR A 189 9.91 10.74 -4.90
N ARG A 190 10.93 11.41 -4.34
CA ARG A 190 12.18 10.76 -3.93
C ARG A 190 11.87 9.75 -2.83
N LEU A 191 12.06 8.47 -3.13
CA LEU A 191 11.84 7.40 -2.17
C LEU A 191 13.05 7.30 -1.26
N ALA A 192 12.83 7.38 0.05
CA ALA A 192 13.85 7.02 1.04
C ALA A 192 13.87 5.49 1.20
N VAL A 193 15.06 4.93 1.47
CA VAL A 193 15.15 3.53 1.91
C VAL A 193 14.33 3.36 3.19
N ARG A 194 13.46 2.36 3.21
CA ARG A 194 12.62 2.04 4.37
C ARG A 194 12.45 0.53 4.52
N PRO A 195 12.08 0.03 5.71
CA PRO A 195 11.78 -1.39 5.88
C PRO A 195 10.75 -1.87 4.87
N ARG A 196 10.93 -3.10 4.38
CA ARG A 196 9.97 -3.74 3.48
C ARG A 196 8.68 -4.03 4.26
N PRO A 197 7.50 -3.64 3.75
CA PRO A 197 6.25 -4.07 4.32
C PRO A 197 6.08 -5.57 4.06
N HIS A 198 5.68 -6.30 5.09
CA HIS A 198 5.48 -7.74 5.01
C HIS A 198 4.03 -8.12 4.71
N LYS A 199 3.14 -7.11 4.68
CA LYS A 199 1.71 -7.28 4.51
C LYS A 199 1.25 -6.35 3.40
N THR A 200 0.62 -6.92 2.39
CA THR A 200 0.06 -6.18 1.26
C THR A 200 -1.45 -6.31 1.27
N LEU A 201 -2.14 -5.19 1.42
CA LEU A 201 -3.58 -5.09 1.31
C LEU A 201 -3.95 -4.56 -0.08
N ARG A 202 -4.96 -5.15 -0.70
CA ARG A 202 -5.71 -4.51 -1.78
C ARG A 202 -7.14 -4.35 -1.29
N ALA A 203 -7.68 -3.15 -1.41
CA ALA A 203 -9.01 -2.84 -0.93
C ALA A 203 -9.81 -2.09 -2.00
N ALA A 204 -11.10 -2.36 -2.05
CA ALA A 204 -12.03 -1.72 -2.98
C ALA A 204 -13.23 -1.12 -2.22
N HIS A 205 -13.84 -0.11 -2.83
CA HIS A 205 -15.10 0.48 -2.37
C HIS A 205 -16.18 0.28 -3.43
N ILE A 206 -17.30 -0.34 -3.05
CA ILE A 206 -18.45 -0.49 -3.94
C ILE A 206 -19.17 0.85 -4.07
N THR A 207 -19.32 1.34 -5.29
CA THR A 207 -19.83 2.69 -5.59
C THR A 207 -20.97 2.63 -6.61
N ASN A 208 -21.85 3.64 -6.54
CA ASN A 208 -22.79 3.98 -7.62
C ASN A 208 -22.49 5.38 -8.19
N ASP A 209 -21.25 5.84 -7.99
CA ASP A 209 -20.70 7.15 -8.35
C ASP A 209 -21.45 8.35 -7.75
N SER A 210 -22.13 8.13 -6.63
CA SER A 210 -22.75 9.21 -5.88
C SER A 210 -21.69 10.11 -5.22
N PRO A 211 -21.99 11.40 -4.97
CA PRO A 211 -21.08 12.28 -4.24
C PRO A 211 -20.69 11.72 -2.86
N LYS A 212 -21.62 10.99 -2.21
CA LYS A 212 -21.38 10.30 -0.94
C LYS A 212 -20.32 9.20 -1.10
N ASP A 213 -20.44 8.35 -2.12
CA ASP A 213 -19.48 7.28 -2.38
C ASP A 213 -18.07 7.80 -2.68
N GLN A 214 -17.99 8.90 -3.43
CA GLN A 214 -16.72 9.58 -3.69
C GLN A 214 -16.08 10.11 -2.40
N ALA A 215 -16.88 10.63 -1.48
CA ALA A 215 -16.41 11.09 -0.17
C ALA A 215 -15.90 9.92 0.69
N VAL A 216 -16.61 8.79 0.69
CA VAL A 216 -16.18 7.54 1.36
C VAL A 216 -14.84 7.05 0.80
N CYS A 217 -14.72 6.96 -0.53
CA CYS A 217 -13.49 6.52 -1.18
C CYS A 217 -12.29 7.44 -0.83
N LYS A 218 -12.51 8.75 -0.80
CA LYS A 218 -11.49 9.72 -0.33
C LYS A 218 -11.12 9.49 1.14
N GLY A 219 -12.10 9.30 2.02
CA GLY A 219 -11.87 9.01 3.44
C GLY A 219 -11.04 7.74 3.65
N LEU A 220 -11.35 6.66 2.94
CA LEU A 220 -10.57 5.42 2.99
C LEU A 220 -9.13 5.62 2.49
N ASN A 221 -8.93 6.44 1.45
CA ASN A 221 -7.59 6.81 0.97
C ASN A 221 -6.81 7.69 1.98
N HIS A 222 -7.47 8.57 2.75
CA HIS A 222 -6.81 9.29 3.85
C HIS A 222 -6.41 8.35 4.99
N LEU A 223 -7.24 7.35 5.30
CA LEU A 223 -6.89 6.31 6.26
C LEU A 223 -5.63 5.53 5.79
N LEU A 224 -5.53 5.24 4.48
CA LEU A 224 -4.33 4.62 3.91
C LEU A 224 -3.07 5.46 4.11
N GLN A 225 -3.14 6.77 3.92
CA GLN A 225 -2.00 7.68 4.18
C GLN A 225 -1.52 7.59 5.64
N SER A 226 -2.44 7.38 6.58
CA SER A 226 -2.10 7.20 7.99
C SER A 226 -1.37 5.87 8.23
N THR A 227 -1.66 4.83 7.44
CA THR A 227 -1.07 3.50 7.61
C THR A 227 0.46 3.51 7.48
N ASP A 228 1.03 4.31 6.57
CA ASP A 228 2.49 4.43 6.40
C ASP A 228 3.20 4.91 7.69
N ALA A 229 2.56 5.79 8.46
CA ALA A 229 3.13 6.32 9.70
C ALA A 229 2.82 5.44 10.92
N LEU A 230 1.63 4.85 10.96
CA LEU A 230 1.11 4.15 12.14
C LEU A 230 1.45 2.67 12.14
N TYR A 231 1.47 2.07 10.95
CA TYR A 231 1.67 0.64 10.78
C TYR A 231 2.44 0.31 9.50
N PRO A 232 3.73 0.73 9.40
CA PRO A 232 4.54 0.65 8.18
C PRO A 232 4.76 -0.78 7.66
N THR A 233 4.48 -1.81 8.46
CA THR A 233 4.54 -3.22 8.01
C THR A 233 3.40 -3.58 7.06
N LEU A 234 2.32 -2.79 7.03
CA LEU A 234 1.18 -2.92 6.14
C LEU A 234 1.26 -1.86 5.04
N GLN A 235 1.31 -2.33 3.80
CA GLN A 235 1.24 -1.50 2.61
C GLN A 235 -0.07 -1.78 1.89
N SER A 236 -0.68 -0.75 1.33
CA SER A 236 -1.82 -0.88 0.44
C SER A 236 -1.61 -0.11 -0.85
N GLU A 237 -2.27 -0.58 -1.89
CA GLU A 237 -2.56 0.25 -3.06
C GLU A 237 -3.71 1.22 -2.75
N GLU A 238 -3.89 2.22 -3.63
CA GLU A 238 -5.02 3.14 -3.55
C GLU A 238 -6.34 2.36 -3.59
N ILE A 239 -7.34 2.83 -2.83
CA ILE A 239 -8.66 2.20 -2.80
C ILE A 239 -9.29 2.34 -4.18
N GLN A 240 -9.60 1.20 -4.80
CA GLN A 240 -10.22 1.16 -6.12
C GLN A 240 -11.74 1.27 -5.98
N SER A 241 -12.34 2.14 -6.80
CA SER A 241 -13.80 2.21 -6.93
C SER A 241 -14.29 1.06 -7.79
N LEU A 242 -15.21 0.24 -7.25
CA LEU A 242 -15.81 -0.89 -7.93
C LEU A 242 -17.30 -0.60 -8.17
N PRO A 243 -17.73 -0.34 -9.42
CA PRO A 243 -19.14 -0.12 -9.72
C PRO A 243 -20.01 -1.32 -9.32
N LEU A 244 -21.15 -1.06 -8.68
CA LEU A 244 -22.08 -2.09 -8.23
C LEU A 244 -22.52 -3.03 -9.37
N GLU A 245 -22.75 -2.47 -10.56
CA GLU A 245 -23.11 -3.18 -11.78
C GLU A 245 -22.03 -4.12 -12.31
N HIS A 246 -20.77 -3.95 -11.90
CA HIS A 246 -19.70 -4.85 -12.32
C HIS A 246 -19.78 -6.20 -11.59
N LEU A 247 -20.28 -6.22 -10.35
CA LEU A 247 -20.28 -7.43 -9.51
C LEU A 247 -21.12 -8.59 -10.04
N THR A 248 -22.07 -8.31 -10.93
CA THR A 248 -22.93 -9.32 -11.57
C THR A 248 -22.31 -9.90 -12.85
N LYS A 249 -21.23 -9.30 -13.37
CA LYS A 249 -20.52 -9.79 -14.56
C LYS A 249 -19.63 -10.97 -14.20
N GLU A 250 -19.47 -11.91 -15.13
CA GLU A 250 -18.62 -13.11 -14.93
C GLU A 250 -17.14 -12.75 -14.66
N GLU A 251 -16.63 -11.69 -15.31
CA GLU A 251 -15.27 -11.17 -15.13
C GLU A 251 -15.00 -10.65 -13.70
N ALA A 252 -16.04 -10.25 -12.97
CA ALA A 252 -15.90 -9.73 -11.62
C ALA A 252 -15.45 -10.78 -10.60
N LYS A 253 -15.53 -12.07 -10.94
CA LYS A 253 -15.02 -13.15 -10.09
C LYS A 253 -13.52 -13.03 -9.87
N GLU A 254 -12.76 -12.90 -10.94
CA GLU A 254 -11.30 -12.77 -10.83
C GLU A 254 -10.92 -11.43 -10.20
N GLU A 255 -11.60 -10.36 -10.60
CA GLU A 255 -11.35 -9.00 -10.09
C GLU A 255 -11.59 -8.91 -8.57
N LEU A 256 -12.74 -9.38 -8.08
CA LEU A 256 -13.08 -9.29 -6.65
C LEU A 256 -12.12 -10.12 -5.79
N THR A 257 -11.70 -11.29 -6.28
CA THR A 257 -10.75 -12.14 -5.55
C THR A 257 -9.36 -11.52 -5.43
N ALA A 258 -9.05 -10.47 -6.19
CA ALA A 258 -7.78 -9.77 -6.09
C ALA A 258 -7.70 -8.83 -4.87
N TYR A 259 -8.85 -8.53 -4.24
CA TYR A 259 -8.94 -7.70 -3.04
C TYR A 259 -9.00 -8.57 -1.76
N SER A 260 -8.49 -8.02 -0.67
CA SER A 260 -8.60 -8.58 0.67
C SER A 260 -9.77 -7.97 1.44
N LEU A 261 -10.11 -6.71 1.15
CA LEU A 261 -11.20 -5.96 1.75
C LEU A 261 -12.07 -5.31 0.67
N VAL A 262 -13.37 -5.43 0.81
CA VAL A 262 -14.35 -4.73 -0.02
C VAL A 262 -15.28 -3.99 0.93
N VAL A 263 -15.27 -2.66 0.87
CA VAL A 263 -16.14 -1.78 1.67
C VAL A 263 -17.38 -1.47 0.86
N CYS A 264 -18.54 -1.59 1.47
CA CYS A 264 -19.83 -1.39 0.84
C CYS A 264 -20.74 -0.54 1.73
N PRO A 265 -21.41 0.49 1.18
CA PRO A 265 -22.54 1.10 1.86
C PRO A 265 -23.62 0.05 2.16
N TYR A 266 -24.17 0.06 3.38
CA TYR A 266 -25.21 -0.89 3.77
C TYR A 266 -26.46 -0.79 2.88
N ALA A 267 -26.77 0.40 2.36
CA ALA A 267 -27.87 0.63 1.43
C ALA A 267 -27.83 -0.23 0.15
N TYR A 268 -26.69 -0.83 -0.19
CA TYR A 268 -26.54 -1.68 -1.39
C TYR A 268 -26.71 -3.17 -1.11
N ILE A 269 -27.03 -3.56 0.13
CA ILE A 269 -27.08 -4.97 0.54
C ILE A 269 -28.04 -5.82 -0.30
N ASP A 270 -29.22 -5.29 -0.63
CA ASP A 270 -30.21 -6.02 -1.43
C ASP A 270 -29.77 -6.17 -2.90
N SER A 271 -29.07 -5.17 -3.44
CA SER A 271 -28.52 -5.23 -4.80
C SER A 271 -27.41 -6.27 -4.92
N LEU A 272 -26.64 -6.50 -3.85
CA LEU A 272 -25.58 -7.51 -3.80
C LEU A 272 -26.09 -8.95 -3.84
N ALA A 273 -27.35 -9.18 -3.51
CA ALA A 273 -27.99 -10.49 -3.63
C ALA A 273 -27.81 -11.11 -5.02
N GLN A 274 -27.82 -10.27 -6.06
CA GLN A 274 -27.67 -10.69 -7.46
C GLN A 274 -26.27 -11.24 -7.77
N ALA A 275 -25.27 -10.88 -6.96
CA ALA A 275 -23.88 -11.30 -7.09
C ALA A 275 -23.50 -12.42 -6.09
N ALA A 276 -24.47 -13.13 -5.51
CA ALA A 276 -24.24 -14.08 -4.42
C ALA A 276 -23.18 -15.16 -4.73
N GLY A 277 -23.12 -15.66 -5.97
CA GLY A 277 -22.11 -16.64 -6.39
C GLY A 277 -20.68 -16.09 -6.35
N THR A 278 -20.48 -14.87 -6.86
CA THR A 278 -19.20 -14.14 -6.85
C THR A 278 -18.77 -13.85 -5.40
N LEU A 279 -19.70 -13.36 -4.58
CA LEU A 279 -19.46 -13.05 -3.17
C LEU A 279 -19.09 -14.30 -2.35
N ARG A 280 -19.77 -15.43 -2.59
CA ARG A 280 -19.43 -16.72 -1.97
C ARG A 280 -17.98 -17.11 -2.23
N GLN A 281 -17.53 -17.01 -3.48
CA GLN A 281 -16.15 -17.34 -3.84
C GLN A 281 -15.14 -16.40 -3.17
N TYR A 282 -15.44 -15.11 -3.17
CA TYR A 282 -14.63 -14.08 -2.50
C TYR A 282 -14.48 -14.34 -1.00
N LEU A 283 -15.58 -14.58 -0.29
CA LEU A 283 -15.60 -14.86 1.15
C LEU A 283 -14.86 -16.16 1.49
N ASN A 284 -15.03 -17.21 0.66
CA ASN A 284 -14.32 -18.48 0.80
C ASN A 284 -12.82 -18.37 0.47
N ALA A 285 -12.43 -17.34 -0.30
CA ALA A 285 -11.04 -16.98 -0.53
C ALA A 285 -10.41 -16.18 0.61
N GLY A 286 -11.15 -15.97 1.70
CA GLY A 286 -10.68 -15.22 2.86
C GLY A 286 -10.82 -13.71 2.69
N GLY A 287 -11.55 -13.25 1.66
CA GLY A 287 -11.94 -11.86 1.54
C GLY A 287 -12.82 -11.42 2.71
N VAL A 288 -12.80 -10.12 3.00
CA VAL A 288 -13.69 -9.46 3.96
C VAL A 288 -14.62 -8.52 3.23
N LEU A 289 -15.93 -8.67 3.44
CA LEU A 289 -16.96 -7.74 3.00
C LEU A 289 -17.40 -6.88 4.19
N CYS A 290 -17.11 -5.59 4.14
CA CYS A 290 -17.39 -4.66 5.22
C CYS A 290 -18.54 -3.74 4.83
N PHE A 291 -19.67 -3.88 5.50
CA PHE A 291 -20.83 -3.01 5.37
C PHE A 291 -20.74 -1.85 6.34
N CYS A 292 -20.99 -0.65 5.83
CA CYS A 292 -20.96 0.56 6.63
C CYS A 292 -22.28 1.30 6.53
N MET A 293 -22.81 1.66 7.70
CA MET A 293 -24.05 2.40 7.89
C MET A 293 -23.75 3.59 8.79
N ASP A 294 -24.23 4.77 8.39
CA ASP A 294 -24.11 5.97 9.20
C ASP A 294 -25.15 5.92 10.33
N VAL A 295 -24.73 6.20 11.57
CA VAL A 295 -25.64 6.30 12.72
C VAL A 295 -26.71 7.38 12.49
N LEU A 296 -26.37 8.44 11.76
CA LEU A 296 -27.29 9.52 11.41
C LEU A 296 -28.42 9.07 10.46
N GLU A 297 -28.22 7.99 9.71
CA GLU A 297 -29.23 7.40 8.82
C GLU A 297 -30.15 6.41 9.56
N THR A 298 -29.92 6.23 10.86
CA THR A 298 -30.71 5.34 11.72
C THR A 298 -31.41 6.14 12.81
N ASN A 299 -32.46 5.56 13.40
CA ASN A 299 -33.11 6.11 14.58
C ASN A 299 -32.21 6.03 15.84
N LEU A 300 -31.01 5.45 15.76
CA LEU A 300 -30.11 5.27 16.90
C LEU A 300 -29.59 6.60 17.43
N LYS A 301 -29.41 7.62 16.58
CA LYS A 301 -28.94 8.94 17.01
C LYS A 301 -29.85 9.54 18.10
N ASP A 302 -31.16 9.54 17.85
CA ASP A 302 -32.14 10.11 18.76
C ASP A 302 -32.25 9.27 20.04
N LEU A 303 -32.23 7.94 19.91
CA LEU A 303 -32.21 7.04 21.07
C LEU A 303 -30.96 7.25 21.94
N HIS A 304 -29.80 7.50 21.35
CA HIS A 304 -28.58 7.81 22.09
C HIS A 304 -28.61 9.17 22.76
N ALA A 305 -29.16 10.20 22.09
CA ALA A 305 -29.34 11.51 22.71
C ALA A 305 -30.24 11.41 23.95
N ILE A 306 -31.39 10.74 23.84
CA ILE A 306 -32.30 10.52 24.97
C ILE A 306 -31.60 9.73 26.08
N ARG A 307 -30.88 8.66 25.73
CA ARG A 307 -30.11 7.87 26.70
C ARG A 307 -29.07 8.73 27.45
N GLN A 308 -28.35 9.61 26.75
CA GLN A 308 -27.35 10.49 27.37
C GLN A 308 -28.01 11.50 28.32
N GLU A 309 -29.15 12.09 27.94
CA GLU A 309 -29.92 12.98 28.81
C GLU A 309 -30.39 12.28 30.09
N LEU A 310 -30.87 11.02 29.98
CA LEU A 310 -31.27 10.23 31.15
C LEU A 310 -30.09 9.89 32.06
N PHE A 311 -28.91 9.58 31.51
CA PHE A 311 -27.69 9.36 32.30
C PHE A 311 -27.21 10.63 32.99
N ALA A 312 -27.31 11.79 32.34
CA ALA A 312 -27.00 13.08 32.95
C ALA A 312 -27.95 13.36 34.13
N ALA A 313 -29.27 13.20 33.92
CA ALA A 313 -30.27 13.33 34.97
C ALA A 313 -30.03 12.36 36.13
N LEU A 314 -29.62 11.12 35.84
CA LEU A 314 -29.25 10.12 36.84
C LEU A 314 -28.01 10.53 37.66
N SER A 315 -27.03 11.18 37.02
CA SER A 315 -25.82 11.65 37.67
C SER A 315 -26.03 12.91 38.52
N GLU A 316 -27.02 13.74 38.17
CA GLU A 316 -27.40 14.95 38.92
C GLU A 316 -28.24 14.65 40.17
N LEU A 317 -28.88 13.47 40.24
CA LEU A 317 -29.57 13.01 41.43
C LEU A 317 -28.57 12.75 42.57
N GLU A 318 -28.55 13.64 43.57
CA GLU A 318 -27.75 13.52 44.79
C GLU A 318 -28.07 12.23 45.58
N ALA A 319 -27.17 11.80 46.47
CA ALA A 319 -27.32 10.57 47.25
C ALA A 319 -28.57 10.51 48.14
N ASP A 320 -29.19 11.65 48.48
CA ASP A 320 -30.43 11.75 49.27
C ASP A 320 -31.72 11.78 48.43
N SER A 321 -31.60 11.60 47.11
CA SER A 321 -32.75 11.59 46.20
C SER A 321 -33.65 10.37 46.41
N LYS A 322 -34.97 10.57 46.25
CA LYS A 322 -35.99 9.52 46.39
C LYS A 322 -35.65 8.33 45.49
N GLU A 323 -35.34 7.19 46.09
CA GLU A 323 -34.95 5.93 45.44
C GLU A 323 -35.92 5.48 44.32
N THR A 324 -37.18 5.90 44.42
CA THR A 324 -38.21 5.75 43.38
C THR A 324 -37.91 6.49 42.07
N GLN A 325 -37.35 7.70 42.11
CA GLN A 325 -36.97 8.46 40.91
C GLN A 325 -35.77 7.83 40.21
N LYS A 326 -34.78 7.38 40.98
CA LYS A 326 -33.63 6.64 40.47
C LYS A 326 -34.06 5.35 39.76
N THR A 327 -34.96 4.59 40.38
CA THR A 327 -35.50 3.35 39.81
C THR A 327 -36.27 3.60 38.52
N ALA A 328 -37.06 4.68 38.45
CA ALA A 328 -37.78 5.06 37.24
C ALA A 328 -36.83 5.41 36.08
N LEU A 329 -35.78 6.20 36.33
CA LEU A 329 -34.79 6.54 35.31
C LEU A 329 -34.02 5.31 34.81
N LEU A 330 -33.62 4.40 35.72
CA LEU A 330 -32.97 3.15 35.33
C LEU A 330 -33.87 2.28 34.45
N SER A 331 -35.16 2.20 34.78
CA SER A 331 -36.14 1.47 33.95
C SER A 331 -36.30 2.08 32.55
N GLU A 332 -36.22 3.41 32.43
CA GLU A 332 -36.31 4.10 31.14
C GLU A 332 -35.04 3.88 30.30
N ILE A 333 -33.86 3.94 30.93
CA ILE A 333 -32.58 3.61 30.30
C ILE A 333 -32.61 2.16 29.77
N ASP A 334 -33.07 1.21 30.59
CA ASP A 334 -33.22 -0.19 30.18
C ASP A 334 -34.19 -0.36 29.00
N ALA A 335 -35.27 0.43 28.95
CA ALA A 335 -36.22 0.41 27.83
C ALA A 335 -35.58 0.92 26.54
N ILE A 336 -34.80 2.00 26.61
CA ILE A 336 -34.09 2.56 25.46
C ILE A 336 -32.99 1.61 24.97
N ASP A 337 -32.23 0.99 25.89
CA ASP A 337 -31.19 0.02 25.51
C ASP A 337 -31.77 -1.22 24.81
N ARG A 338 -33.00 -1.64 25.17
CA ARG A 338 -33.73 -2.67 24.42
C ARG A 338 -34.13 -2.20 23.04
N GLU A 339 -34.61 -0.97 22.89
CA GLU A 339 -35.01 -0.41 21.60
C GLU A 339 -33.80 -0.24 20.65
N ILE A 340 -32.67 0.22 21.17
CA ILE A 340 -31.38 0.26 20.45
C ILE A 340 -31.01 -1.15 19.97
N SER A 341 -31.08 -2.13 20.87
CA SER A 341 -30.77 -3.53 20.54
C SER A 341 -31.69 -4.10 19.46
N LEU A 342 -32.98 -3.79 19.50
CA LEU A 342 -33.97 -4.20 18.50
C LEU A 342 -33.74 -3.54 17.13
N THR A 343 -33.37 -2.26 17.13
CA THR A 343 -33.00 -1.53 15.91
C THR A 343 -31.79 -2.17 15.25
N ILE A 344 -30.71 -2.39 16.02
CA ILE A 344 -29.49 -3.06 15.55
C ILE A 344 -29.82 -4.47 15.03
N GLN A 345 -30.60 -5.26 15.76
CA GLN A 345 -31.00 -6.60 15.29
C GLN A 345 -31.79 -6.55 13.98
N THR A 346 -32.57 -5.49 13.76
CA THR A 346 -33.29 -5.30 12.50
C THR A 346 -32.31 -5.02 11.36
N ASP A 347 -31.29 -4.19 11.58
CA ASP A 347 -30.22 -3.94 10.61
C ASP A 347 -29.36 -5.19 10.37
N GLN A 348 -29.21 -6.08 11.35
CA GLN A 348 -28.49 -7.35 11.14
C GLN A 348 -29.25 -8.33 10.22
N LYS A 349 -30.57 -8.23 10.09
CA LYS A 349 -31.37 -9.15 9.25
C LYS A 349 -30.94 -9.14 7.79
N GLY A 350 -30.57 -7.98 7.25
CA GLY A 350 -30.05 -7.88 5.87
C GLY A 350 -28.78 -8.70 5.69
N ILE A 351 -27.87 -8.65 6.67
CA ILE A 351 -26.63 -9.44 6.65
C ILE A 351 -26.93 -10.93 6.68
N PHE A 352 -27.87 -11.35 7.53
CA PHE A 352 -28.28 -12.76 7.62
C PHE A 352 -28.91 -13.26 6.32
N ASN A 353 -29.73 -12.45 5.67
CA ASN A 353 -30.31 -12.77 4.37
C ASN A 353 -29.23 -12.90 3.28
N LEU A 354 -28.27 -11.98 3.23
CA LEU A 354 -27.15 -12.05 2.29
C LEU A 354 -26.25 -13.28 2.55
N ALA A 355 -25.96 -13.59 3.81
CA ALA A 355 -25.18 -14.77 4.19
C ALA A 355 -25.88 -16.06 3.75
N ALA A 356 -27.20 -16.15 3.92
CA ALA A 356 -27.99 -17.28 3.44
C ALA A 356 -27.93 -17.41 1.90
N GLN A 357 -28.08 -16.31 1.17
CA GLN A 357 -28.00 -16.31 -0.30
C GLN A 357 -26.61 -16.67 -0.83
N THR A 358 -25.56 -16.22 -0.15
CA THR A 358 -24.16 -16.56 -0.49
C THR A 358 -23.76 -17.94 0.03
N ASN A 359 -24.62 -18.64 0.76
CA ASN A 359 -24.30 -19.90 1.45
C ASN A 359 -23.00 -19.77 2.28
N PHE A 360 -22.84 -18.63 2.95
CA PHE A 360 -21.74 -18.37 3.87
C PHE A 360 -22.22 -18.62 5.30
N SER A 361 -21.52 -19.50 6.03
CA SER A 361 -21.90 -19.86 7.39
C SER A 361 -21.60 -18.72 8.33
N ILE A 362 -22.62 -18.26 9.04
CA ILE A 362 -22.53 -17.24 10.09
C ILE A 362 -23.03 -17.86 11.39
N GLU A 363 -22.33 -17.60 12.49
CA GLU A 363 -22.67 -18.13 13.81
C GLU A 363 -22.68 -17.00 14.84
N GLY A 364 -23.63 -17.06 15.78
CA GLY A 364 -23.76 -16.10 16.87
C GLY A 364 -24.25 -14.70 16.48
N THR A 365 -24.15 -13.77 17.42
CA THR A 365 -24.61 -12.37 17.27
C THR A 365 -23.66 -11.50 16.45
N GLY A 366 -22.44 -11.99 16.19
CA GLY A 366 -21.36 -11.23 15.54
C GLY A 366 -20.68 -10.23 16.48
N GLU A 367 -21.07 -10.13 17.75
CA GLU A 367 -20.41 -9.24 18.70
C GLU A 367 -18.91 -9.57 18.85
N LEU A 368 -18.11 -8.52 18.94
CA LEU A 368 -16.66 -8.68 19.09
C LEU A 368 -16.33 -9.06 20.53
N GLY A 369 -15.85 -10.29 20.73
CA GLY A 369 -15.27 -10.68 22.02
C GLY A 369 -13.97 -9.92 22.32
N ASN A 370 -13.58 -9.86 23.60
CA ASN A 370 -12.40 -9.11 24.07
C ASN A 370 -11.06 -9.53 23.43
N SER A 371 -10.99 -10.74 22.86
CA SER A 371 -9.81 -11.26 22.16
C SER A 371 -9.93 -11.18 20.64
N HIS A 372 -10.97 -10.53 20.10
CA HIS A 372 -11.18 -10.47 18.66
C HIS A 372 -10.08 -9.63 17.98
N PRO A 373 -9.51 -10.06 16.84
CA PRO A 373 -8.43 -9.34 16.17
C PRO A 373 -8.78 -7.89 15.82
N LEU A 374 -10.02 -7.58 15.44
CA LEU A 374 -10.48 -6.20 15.19
C LEU A 374 -10.31 -5.27 16.41
N LEU A 375 -10.31 -5.80 17.63
CA LEU A 375 -10.08 -5.02 18.85
C LEU A 375 -8.64 -5.09 19.34
N THR A 376 -7.87 -6.08 18.91
CA THR A 376 -6.57 -6.38 19.54
C THR A 376 -5.37 -6.24 18.61
N GLN A 377 -5.57 -6.09 17.29
CA GLN A 377 -4.48 -6.06 16.31
C GLN A 377 -4.70 -5.09 15.14
N PRO A 378 -3.68 -4.29 14.79
CA PRO A 378 -2.40 -4.13 15.50
C PRO A 378 -2.52 -3.26 16.77
N PHE A 379 -3.61 -2.51 16.94
CA PHE A 379 -3.83 -1.64 18.09
C PHE A 379 -4.87 -2.23 19.04
N LEU A 380 -4.73 -1.95 20.33
CA LEU A 380 -5.60 -2.48 21.38
C LEU A 380 -6.74 -1.52 21.69
N PHE A 381 -7.95 -2.04 21.70
CA PHE A 381 -9.18 -1.35 22.04
C PHE A 381 -9.99 -2.21 23.02
N SER A 382 -10.57 -1.56 24.03
CA SER A 382 -11.63 -2.19 24.83
C SER A 382 -12.96 -2.18 24.10
N ASN A 383 -13.20 -1.17 23.26
CA ASN A 383 -14.39 -0.99 22.44
C ASN A 383 -14.04 -0.22 21.15
N PRO A 384 -14.83 -0.34 20.08
CA PRO A 384 -14.71 0.54 18.91
C PRO A 384 -14.77 2.03 19.30
N PRO A 385 -14.01 2.91 18.62
CA PRO A 385 -13.93 4.32 18.98
C PRO A 385 -15.25 5.06 18.74
N THR A 386 -15.58 6.00 19.61
CA THR A 386 -16.76 6.87 19.48
C THR A 386 -16.47 8.04 18.54
N VAL A 387 -17.46 8.44 17.73
CA VAL A 387 -17.38 9.61 16.83
C VAL A 387 -18.49 10.57 17.20
N GLN A 388 -18.20 11.87 17.37
CA GLN A 388 -19.16 12.88 17.86
C GLN A 388 -19.91 12.47 19.15
N GLN A 389 -19.22 11.79 20.09
CA GLN A 389 -19.81 11.23 21.31
C GLN A 389 -20.86 10.12 21.09
N GLN A 390 -21.04 9.66 19.85
CA GLN A 390 -21.90 8.52 19.53
C GLN A 390 -21.11 7.22 19.60
N PRO A 391 -21.70 6.14 20.15
CA PRO A 391 -21.08 4.82 20.16
C PRO A 391 -20.99 4.25 18.74
N SER A 392 -19.96 3.44 18.53
CA SER A 392 -19.78 2.69 17.29
C SER A 392 -20.10 1.22 17.55
N TYR A 393 -21.01 0.66 16.75
CA TYR A 393 -21.33 -0.76 16.81
C TYR A 393 -20.64 -1.49 15.68
N VAL A 394 -19.94 -2.56 16.03
CA VAL A 394 -19.22 -3.38 15.06
C VAL A 394 -19.53 -4.84 15.32
N PHE A 395 -19.94 -5.52 14.25
CA PHE A 395 -20.22 -6.94 14.24
C PHE A 395 -19.34 -7.63 13.20
N CYS A 396 -18.88 -8.84 13.50
CA CYS A 396 -18.08 -9.65 12.60
C CYS A 396 -18.51 -11.11 12.66
N TRP A 397 -18.89 -11.66 11.51
CA TRP A 397 -19.14 -13.09 11.32
C TRP A 397 -18.00 -13.71 10.49
N GLY A 398 -16.77 -13.38 10.85
CA GLY A 398 -15.56 -13.83 10.16
C GLY A 398 -15.29 -13.09 8.85
N GLY A 399 -16.01 -13.40 7.78
CA GLY A 399 -15.81 -12.79 6.45
C GLY A 399 -16.69 -11.57 6.18
N ILE A 400 -17.75 -11.38 6.96
CA ILE A 400 -18.68 -10.27 6.83
C ILE A 400 -18.56 -9.41 8.09
N VAL A 401 -18.35 -8.12 7.89
CA VAL A 401 -18.27 -7.11 8.95
C VAL A 401 -19.39 -6.10 8.74
N LEU A 402 -20.10 -5.73 9.81
CA LEU A 402 -21.06 -4.64 9.82
C LEU A 402 -20.59 -3.57 10.78
N ILE A 403 -20.48 -2.33 10.31
CA ILE A 403 -20.15 -1.14 11.09
C ILE A 403 -21.34 -0.20 11.04
N ILE A 404 -21.91 0.10 12.19
CA ILE A 404 -22.94 1.13 12.37
C ILE A 404 -22.26 2.26 13.15
N SER A 405 -21.75 3.24 12.41
CA SER A 405 -20.96 4.35 12.95
C SER A 405 -20.68 5.43 11.90
N ASP A 406 -20.34 6.62 12.40
CA ASP A 406 -19.79 7.75 11.64
C ASP A 406 -18.27 7.64 11.38
N LEU A 407 -17.68 6.46 11.59
CA LEU A 407 -16.22 6.20 11.46
C LEU A 407 -15.64 6.57 10.09
N ILE A 408 -16.37 6.29 9.01
CA ILE A 408 -15.90 6.61 7.66
C ILE A 408 -15.81 8.12 7.46
N ASN A 409 -16.78 8.88 7.97
CA ASN A 409 -16.77 10.33 7.86
C ASN A 409 -15.66 10.93 8.73
N ALA A 410 -15.31 10.29 9.86
CA ALA A 410 -14.15 10.69 10.67
C ALA A 410 -12.80 10.62 9.94
N TRP A 411 -12.70 9.87 8.83
CA TRP A 411 -11.50 9.84 7.97
C TRP A 411 -11.59 10.83 6.81
N GLN A 412 -12.74 11.44 6.58
CA GLN A 412 -12.87 12.54 5.65
C GLN A 412 -12.27 13.78 6.29
N LEU A 413 -11.47 14.53 5.53
CA LEU A 413 -10.93 15.82 5.96
C LEU A 413 -12.03 16.90 5.85
N ASP A 414 -13.19 16.66 6.45
CA ASP A 414 -14.32 17.57 6.42
C ASP A 414 -14.09 18.71 7.42
N PRO A 415 -13.96 19.97 6.97
CA PRO A 415 -13.77 21.11 7.86
C PRO A 415 -14.96 21.39 8.79
N GLN A 416 -16.14 20.84 8.50
CA GLN A 416 -17.32 20.98 9.36
C GLN A 416 -17.32 19.96 10.52
N LEU A 417 -16.54 18.89 10.38
CA LEU A 417 -16.45 17.82 11.36
C LEU A 417 -15.36 18.13 12.39
N PHE A 418 -15.74 18.77 13.50
CA PHE A 418 -14.83 19.05 14.61
C PHE A 418 -14.59 17.80 15.46
N LEU A 419 -13.57 17.02 15.12
CA LEU A 419 -13.08 15.92 15.96
C LEU A 419 -11.78 16.31 16.67
N PRO A 420 -11.69 16.07 17.99
CA PRO A 420 -10.44 16.30 18.70
C PRO A 420 -9.38 15.30 18.21
N ARG A 421 -8.11 15.71 18.20
CA ARG A 421 -6.99 14.89 17.70
C ARG A 421 -6.96 13.46 18.28
N PRO A 422 -7.22 13.20 19.58
CA PRO A 422 -7.29 11.84 20.11
C PRO A 422 -8.36 10.99 19.40
N ASN A 423 -9.53 11.55 19.09
CA ASN A 423 -10.58 10.81 18.39
C ASN A 423 -10.16 10.48 16.96
N ILE A 424 -9.62 11.46 16.21
CA ILE A 424 -9.07 11.24 14.86
C ILE A 424 -8.04 10.11 14.89
N ARG A 425 -7.15 10.11 15.89
CA ARG A 425 -6.13 9.10 16.03
C ARG A 425 -6.72 7.72 16.34
N SER A 426 -7.65 7.63 17.28
CA SER A 426 -8.31 6.37 17.64
C SER A 426 -9.10 5.79 16.47
N THR A 427 -9.79 6.62 15.67
CA THR A 427 -10.51 6.14 14.48
C THR A 427 -9.54 5.66 13.39
N GLN A 428 -8.39 6.32 13.21
CA GLN A 428 -7.34 5.84 12.29
C GLN A 428 -6.76 4.50 12.73
N GLU A 429 -6.37 4.37 13.99
CA GLU A 429 -5.83 3.12 14.55
C GLU A 429 -6.84 1.98 14.41
N TRP A 430 -8.13 2.24 14.69
CA TRP A 430 -9.18 1.25 14.52
C TRP A 430 -9.41 0.86 13.05
N GLY A 431 -9.39 1.83 12.12
CA GLY A 431 -9.44 1.56 10.68
C GLY A 431 -8.29 0.68 10.20
N ILE A 432 -7.10 0.85 10.78
CA ILE A 432 -5.95 -0.01 10.51
C ILE A 432 -6.15 -1.43 11.07
N ASN A 433 -6.84 -1.60 12.21
CA ASN A 433 -7.24 -2.94 12.68
C ASN A 433 -8.13 -3.65 11.66
N LEU A 434 -9.08 -2.95 11.04
CA LEU A 434 -9.91 -3.51 9.97
C LEU A 434 -9.06 -3.94 8.76
N TYR A 435 -8.13 -3.09 8.33
CA TYR A 435 -7.20 -3.40 7.24
C TYR A 435 -6.31 -4.60 7.54
N HIS A 436 -5.72 -4.67 8.74
CA HIS A 436 -4.91 -5.81 9.17
C HIS A 436 -5.74 -7.08 9.28
N PHE A 437 -6.96 -7.02 9.82
CA PHE A 437 -7.86 -8.16 9.91
C PHE A 437 -8.19 -8.73 8.52
N ALA A 438 -8.52 -7.87 7.56
CA ALA A 438 -8.81 -8.29 6.19
C ALA A 438 -7.60 -8.95 5.52
N TRP A 439 -6.41 -8.36 5.65
CA TRP A 439 -5.17 -8.98 5.19
C TRP A 439 -4.93 -10.34 5.87
N GLN A 440 -5.07 -10.41 7.19
CA GLN A 440 -4.79 -11.61 7.98
C GLN A 440 -5.73 -12.76 7.60
N ARG A 441 -7.03 -12.49 7.47
CA ARG A 441 -8.01 -13.49 7.04
C ARG A 441 -7.65 -14.04 5.66
N ARG A 442 -7.36 -13.15 4.70
CA ARG A 442 -6.96 -13.53 3.34
C ARG A 442 -5.70 -14.38 3.34
N HIS A 443 -4.70 -13.96 4.10
CA HIS A 443 -3.43 -14.65 4.22
C HIS A 443 -3.60 -16.06 4.81
N LEU A 444 -4.32 -16.18 5.93
CA LEU A 444 -4.58 -17.48 6.57
C LEU A 444 -5.40 -18.42 5.66
N ALA A 445 -6.40 -17.91 4.95
CA ALA A 445 -7.16 -18.70 3.99
C ALA A 445 -6.29 -19.19 2.83
N ALA A 446 -5.36 -18.36 2.33
CA ALA A 446 -4.42 -18.74 1.29
C ALA A 446 -3.44 -19.83 1.75
N LEU A 447 -2.97 -19.78 3.01
CA LEU A 447 -2.07 -20.79 3.58
C LEU A 447 -2.72 -22.18 3.71
N GLN A 448 -4.05 -22.25 3.82
CA GLN A 448 -4.78 -23.52 3.93
C GLN A 448 -5.08 -24.15 2.57
N ARG A 449 -4.89 -23.42 1.46
CA ARG A 449 -5.17 -23.93 0.12
C ARG A 449 -3.94 -24.65 -0.42
N PRO A 450 -4.12 -25.82 -1.08
CA PRO A 450 -3.03 -26.42 -1.82
C PRO A 450 -2.53 -25.43 -2.87
N LEU A 451 -1.21 -25.32 -3.03
CA LEU A 451 -0.62 -24.56 -4.11
C LEU A 451 -1.25 -25.04 -5.42
N ALA A 452 -1.94 -24.16 -6.14
CA ALA A 452 -2.20 -24.38 -7.55
C ALA A 452 -0.85 -24.72 -8.19
N HIS A 453 -0.82 -25.75 -9.05
CA HIS A 453 0.43 -26.31 -9.59
C HIS A 453 1.46 -25.22 -9.90
N PRO A 454 2.74 -25.40 -9.50
CA PRO A 454 3.75 -24.39 -9.73
C PRO A 454 3.76 -24.03 -11.22
N PRO A 455 3.90 -22.74 -11.58
CA PRO A 455 3.96 -22.33 -12.97
C PRO A 455 5.01 -23.17 -13.71
N ASN A 456 4.64 -23.61 -14.91
CA ASN A 456 5.35 -24.58 -15.75
C ASN A 456 6.76 -24.13 -16.22
N ASP A 457 7.27 -23.01 -15.70
CA ASP A 457 8.60 -22.48 -15.99
C ASP A 457 9.74 -23.36 -15.45
N TYR A 458 9.43 -24.38 -14.65
CA TYR A 458 10.41 -25.35 -14.16
C TYR A 458 10.89 -26.37 -15.20
N GLN A 459 10.23 -26.52 -16.36
CA GLN A 459 10.62 -27.55 -17.34
C GLN A 459 11.53 -27.08 -18.48
N SER A 460 11.80 -25.79 -18.63
CA SER A 460 12.62 -25.28 -19.75
C SER A 460 14.12 -25.25 -19.47
N ALA A 461 14.56 -25.36 -18.20
CA ALA A 461 15.98 -25.23 -17.84
C ALA A 461 16.78 -26.55 -17.81
N HIS A 462 16.15 -27.72 -17.96
CA HIS A 462 16.83 -29.03 -17.85
C HIS A 462 17.04 -29.80 -19.16
N LYS A 463 16.83 -29.19 -20.34
CA LYS A 463 17.02 -29.89 -21.63
C LYS A 463 18.44 -29.86 -22.23
N ASN A 464 19.43 -29.22 -21.61
CA ASN A 464 20.80 -29.17 -22.16
C ASN A 464 21.88 -29.63 -21.18
N THR A 465 21.82 -30.90 -20.74
CA THR A 465 23.01 -31.61 -20.23
C THR A 465 22.89 -33.12 -20.51
N HIS A 466 22.86 -33.50 -21.79
CA HIS A 466 23.24 -34.87 -22.17
C HIS A 466 24.77 -34.98 -22.14
N ILE A 467 25.30 -35.33 -20.97
CA ILE A 467 26.64 -35.89 -20.84
C ILE A 467 26.58 -37.32 -21.40
N MET A 468 27.17 -37.52 -22.58
CA MET A 468 27.42 -38.84 -23.14
C MET A 468 28.50 -39.56 -22.32
N PRO A 469 28.28 -40.81 -21.86
CA PRO A 469 29.37 -41.61 -21.31
C PRO A 469 30.26 -42.11 -22.46
N ARG A 470 31.57 -41.84 -22.37
CA ARG A 470 32.59 -42.45 -23.23
C ARG A 470 32.54 -43.97 -23.04
N ARG A 471 32.17 -44.70 -24.10
CA ARG A 471 32.48 -46.13 -24.23
C ARG A 471 33.99 -46.31 -24.29
N THR A 472 34.50 -47.09 -23.35
CA THR A 472 35.74 -47.85 -23.48
C THR A 472 35.51 -48.95 -24.51
N ASP A 473 36.16 -48.87 -25.67
CA ASP A 473 36.40 -50.03 -26.52
C ASP A 473 37.86 -50.45 -26.35
N GLU A 474 38.03 -51.63 -25.74
CA GLU A 474 39.25 -52.44 -25.86
C GLU A 474 39.37 -52.94 -27.30
N ARG A 475 40.60 -52.90 -27.85
CA ARG A 475 41.22 -53.99 -28.60
C ARG A 475 42.65 -53.64 -29.00
N SER A 476 43.61 -54.22 -28.29
CA SER A 476 44.72 -55.03 -28.83
C SER A 476 45.40 -55.74 -27.66
#